data_AF-A0A1I5RCA2-F1
#
_entry.id   AF-A0A1I5RCA2-F1
#
_cell.length_a   1.000
_cell.length_b   1.000
_cell.length_c   1.000
_cell.angle_alpha   90.00
_cell.angle_beta   90.00
_cell.angle_gamma   90.00
#
_symmetry.space_group_name_H-M   'P 1'
#
loop_
_entity.id
_entity.type
_entity.pdbx_description
1 polymer ?
#
loop_
_entity_poly.entity_id
_entity_poly.type
_entity_poly.pdbx_seq_one_letter_code
_entity_poly.pdbx_strand_id
1 'polypeptide(L)'
;MAMGATGYQQELLEKRKILQWLLERWNDGRHKGFFCLAVNLLPLETVRSVAGKLEREAGQDLPEREKAIRAAALLQAEADRQGICLKLRRKQGKKKN
;
A
#
# COMPACT_ATOMS: atom_id res chain seq x y z
N MET A 1 27.07 18.46 13.24
CA MET A 1 25.86 18.56 12.39
C MET A 1 25.51 17.17 11.89
N ALA A 2 24.53 16.49 12.50
CA ALA A 2 24.08 15.18 12.08
C ALA A 2 22.87 15.31 11.14
N MET A 3 23.06 15.91 9.95
CA MET A 3 22.05 15.88 8.89
C MET A 3 22.17 14.58 8.10
N GLY A 4 21.91 13.45 8.77
CA GLY A 4 21.87 12.13 8.14
C GLY A 4 20.58 11.36 8.41
N ALA A 5 19.85 11.71 9.47
CA ALA A 5 18.72 10.93 9.95
C ALA A 5 17.35 11.62 9.77
N THR A 6 17.31 12.96 9.66
CA THR A 6 16.06 13.71 9.60
C THR A 6 15.27 13.49 8.31
N GLY A 7 15.92 13.43 7.14
CA GLY A 7 15.21 13.21 5.87
C GLY A 7 14.57 11.83 5.77
N TYR A 8 15.35 10.78 6.08
CA TYR A 8 14.87 9.39 6.02
C TYR A 8 13.82 9.07 7.08
N GLN A 9 13.96 9.60 8.30
CA GLN A 9 12.94 9.45 9.33
C GLN A 9 11.64 10.15 8.96
N GLN A 10 11.70 11.34 8.35
CA GLN A 10 10.51 12.03 7.87
C GLN A 10 9.79 11.21 6.79
N GLU A 11 10.54 10.61 5.85
CA GLU A 11 9.96 9.75 4.82
C GLU A 11 9.25 8.52 5.42
N LEU A 12 9.89 7.84 6.38
CA LEU A 12 9.30 6.69 7.08
C LEU A 12 8.05 7.07 7.88
N LEU A 13 8.05 8.25 8.52
CA LEU A 13 6.89 8.75 9.25
C LEU A 13 5.72 9.04 8.32
N GLU A 14 5.98 9.67 7.17
CA GLU A 14 4.95 9.93 6.16
C GLU A 14 4.39 8.62 5.58
N LYS A 15 5.26 7.66 5.24
CA LYS A 15 4.81 6.32 4.81
C LYS A 15 3.94 5.65 5.88
N ARG A 16 4.32 5.74 7.16
CA ARG A 16 3.53 5.18 8.26
C ARG A 16 2.17 5.85 8.39
N LYS A 17 2.09 7.19 8.30
CA LYS A 17 0.82 7.92 8.36
C LYS A 17 -0.11 7.50 7.22
N ILE A 18 0.41 7.42 5.99
CA ILE A 18 -0.39 7.00 4.83
C ILE A 18 -0.87 5.55 5.01
N LEU A 19 0.01 4.66 5.47
CA LEU A 19 -0.36 3.27 5.76
C LEU A 19 -1.46 3.20 6.81
N GLN A 20 -1.34 3.96 7.91
CA GLN A 20 -2.33 3.99 8.98
C GLN A 20 -3.68 4.47 8.45
N TRP A 21 -3.70 5.57 7.69
CA TRP A 21 -4.91 6.08 7.04
C TRP A 21 -5.55 5.05 6.10
N LEU A 22 -4.74 4.34 5.30
CA LEU A 22 -5.21 3.23 4.45
C LEU A 22 -5.81 2.10 5.29
N LEU A 23 -5.20 1.77 6.42
CA LEU A 23 -5.67 0.73 7.31
C LEU A 23 -6.94 1.11 8.09
N GLU A 24 -7.18 2.39 8.32
CA GLU A 24 -8.39 2.84 9.02
C GLU A 24 -9.57 2.99 8.05
N ARG A 25 -9.35 3.45 6.81
CA ARG A 25 -10.42 3.71 5.84
C ARG A 25 -10.67 2.60 4.82
N TRP A 26 -9.68 1.77 4.52
CA TRP A 26 -9.70 0.84 3.37
C TRP A 26 -9.41 -0.61 3.72
N ASN A 27 -9.25 -0.95 5.00
CA ASN A 27 -8.92 -2.31 5.42
C ASN A 27 -10.16 -3.09 5.85
N ASP A 28 -10.44 -4.18 5.14
CA ASP A 28 -11.43 -5.20 5.50
C ASP A 28 -10.90 -6.21 6.57
N GLY A 29 -9.87 -5.84 7.34
CA GLY A 29 -9.17 -6.72 8.28
C GLY A 29 -8.25 -7.78 7.64
N ARG A 30 -8.51 -8.21 6.40
CA ARG A 30 -7.79 -9.31 5.72
C ARG A 30 -6.57 -8.88 4.89
N HIS A 31 -6.50 -7.60 4.48
CA HIS A 31 -5.46 -7.08 3.58
C HIS A 31 -4.36 -6.28 4.27
N LYS A 32 -4.35 -6.17 5.60
CA LYS A 32 -3.34 -5.38 6.36
C LYS A 32 -1.90 -5.72 5.98
N GLY A 33 -1.61 -7.01 5.80
CA GLY A 33 -0.27 -7.48 5.43
C GLY A 33 0.14 -7.05 4.02
N PHE A 34 -0.80 -7.01 3.08
CA PHE A 34 -0.57 -6.55 1.72
C PHE A 34 -0.27 -5.06 1.69
N PHE A 35 -1.07 -4.24 2.40
CA PHE A 35 -0.85 -2.80 2.49
C PHE A 35 0.51 -2.47 3.12
N CYS A 36 0.87 -3.16 4.21
CA CYS A 36 2.17 -2.98 4.83
C CYS A 36 3.30 -3.34 3.85
N LEU A 37 3.20 -4.47 3.14
CA LEU A 37 4.21 -4.88 2.16
C LEU A 37 4.32 -3.87 1.02
N ALA A 38 3.19 -3.40 0.50
CA ALA A 38 3.12 -2.40 -0.56
C ALA A 38 3.78 -1.09 -0.14
N VAL A 39 3.42 -0.54 1.02
CA VAL A 39 3.98 0.74 1.49
C VAL A 39 5.47 0.63 1.85
N ASN A 40 5.92 -0.54 2.33
CA ASN A 40 7.35 -0.76 2.59
C ASN A 40 8.17 -0.87 1.31
N LEU A 41 7.65 -1.56 0.28
CA LEU A 41 8.37 -1.79 -0.98
C LEU A 41 8.23 -0.63 -1.97
N LEU A 42 7.12 0.10 -1.96
CA LEU A 42 6.89 1.23 -2.83
C LEU A 42 7.56 2.50 -2.28
N PRO A 43 8.07 3.38 -3.15
CA PRO A 43 8.57 4.70 -2.74
C PRO A 43 7.43 5.60 -2.26
N LEU A 44 7.78 6.61 -1.44
CA LEU A 44 6.80 7.51 -0.82
C LEU A 44 5.92 8.21 -1.86
N GLU A 45 6.50 8.61 -2.99
CA GLU A 45 5.79 9.29 -4.08
C GLU A 45 4.64 8.44 -4.63
N THR A 46 4.87 7.15 -4.81
CA THR A 46 3.88 6.19 -5.28
C THR A 46 2.79 5.96 -4.27
N VAL A 47 3.18 5.75 -3.01
CA VAL A 47 2.24 5.56 -1.90
C VAL A 47 1.33 6.78 -1.76
N ARG A 48 1.89 7.99 -1.92
CA ARG A 48 1.14 9.26 -1.92
C ARG A 48 0.20 9.40 -3.12
N SER A 49 0.66 9.01 -4.31
CA SER A 49 -0.15 9.00 -5.53
C SER A 49 -1.36 8.07 -5.40
N VAL A 50 -1.16 6.87 -4.86
CA VAL A 50 -2.25 5.92 -4.58
C VAL A 50 -3.18 6.45 -3.50
N ALA A 51 -2.66 7.00 -2.40
CA ALA A 51 -3.48 7.59 -1.35
C ALA A 51 -4.38 8.72 -1.88
N GLY A 52 -3.87 9.58 -2.77
CA GLY A 52 -4.67 10.63 -3.41
C GLY A 52 -5.76 10.10 -4.34
N LYS A 53 -5.50 9.01 -5.08
CA LYS A 53 -6.53 8.33 -5.89
C LYS A 53 -7.62 7.74 -5.00
N LEU A 54 -7.19 7.05 -3.93
CA LEU A 54 -8.09 6.48 -2.93
C LEU A 54 -8.92 7.57 -2.26
N GLU A 55 -8.34 8.70 -1.86
CA GLU A 55 -9.08 9.78 -1.21
C GLU A 55 -10.23 10.32 -2.08
N ARG A 56 -10.02 10.42 -3.40
CA ARG A 56 -11.08 10.79 -4.35
C ARG A 56 -12.19 9.75 -4.41
N GLU A 57 -11.85 8.47 -4.30
CA GLU A 57 -12.81 7.36 -4.29
C GLU A 57 -13.46 7.14 -2.91
N ALA A 58 -12.83 7.62 -1.82
CA ALA A 58 -13.32 7.46 -0.44
C ALA A 58 -14.68 8.14 -0.21
N GLY A 59 -15.03 9.12 -1.06
CA GLY A 59 -16.33 9.80 -1.03
C GLY A 59 -17.48 8.96 -1.62
N GLN A 60 -17.21 7.80 -2.22
CA GLN A 60 -18.25 6.87 -2.64
C GLN A 60 -18.57 5.90 -1.51
N ASP A 61 -19.87 5.67 -1.27
CA ASP A 61 -20.41 4.70 -0.31
C ASP A 61 -20.18 3.27 -0.81
N LEU A 62 -18.91 2.92 -1.01
CA LEU A 62 -18.48 1.59 -1.41
C LEU A 62 -18.38 0.69 -0.17
N PRO A 63 -18.77 -0.59 -0.29
CA PRO A 63 -18.59 -1.56 0.77
C PRO A 63 -17.11 -1.76 1.08
N GLU A 64 -16.79 -2.00 2.35
CA GLU A 64 -15.41 -2.08 2.89
C GLU A 64 -14.54 -3.11 2.15
N ARG A 65 -15.13 -4.23 1.72
CA ARG A 65 -14.45 -5.24 0.88
C ARG A 65 -14.00 -4.69 -0.45
N GLU A 66 -14.87 -3.96 -1.12
CA GLU A 66 -14.62 -3.47 -2.47
C GLU A 66 -13.61 -2.33 -2.44
N LYS A 67 -13.69 -1.49 -1.41
CA LYS A 67 -12.63 -0.55 -1.04
C LYS A 67 -11.29 -1.26 -0.90
N ALA A 68 -11.20 -2.32 -0.09
CA ALA A 68 -9.94 -3.03 0.12
C ALA A 68 -9.37 -3.65 -1.18
N ILE A 69 -10.23 -4.24 -2.01
CA ILE A 69 -9.82 -4.83 -3.31
C ILE A 69 -9.33 -3.75 -4.27
N ARG A 70 -10.04 -2.61 -4.36
CA ARG A 70 -9.64 -1.45 -5.17
C ARG A 70 -8.29 -0.88 -4.73
N ALA A 71 -8.10 -0.67 -3.43
CA ALA A 71 -6.84 -0.21 -2.87
C ALA A 71 -5.69 -1.18 -3.15
N ALA A 72 -5.94 -2.49 -3.02
CA ALA A 72 -4.96 -3.50 -3.38
C ALA A 72 -4.61 -3.47 -4.87
N ALA A 73 -5.62 -3.32 -5.75
CA ALA A 73 -5.44 -3.25 -7.19
C ALA A 73 -4.65 -1.99 -7.62
N LEU A 74 -4.93 -0.82 -7.02
CA LEU A 74 -4.20 0.42 -7.30
C LEU A 74 -2.73 0.34 -6.89
N LEU A 75 -2.46 -0.19 -5.68
CA LEU A 75 -1.09 -0.43 -5.24
C LEU A 75 -0.38 -1.42 -6.15
N GLN A 76 -1.07 -2.48 -6.57
CA GLN A 76 -0.51 -3.47 -7.48
C GLN A 76 -0.20 -2.90 -8.87
N ALA A 77 -1.07 -2.04 -9.41
CA ALA A 77 -0.88 -1.39 -10.70
C ALA A 77 0.29 -0.40 -10.69
N GLU A 78 0.42 0.39 -9.63
CA GLU A 78 1.55 1.31 -9.48
C GLU A 78 2.87 0.59 -9.20
N ALA A 79 2.82 -0.56 -8.52
CA ALA A 79 3.99 -1.41 -8.35
C ALA A 79 4.41 -2.05 -9.68
N ASP A 80 3.46 -2.54 -10.48
CA ASP A 80 3.73 -3.08 -11.82
C ASP A 80 4.36 -2.03 -12.75
N ARG A 81 3.85 -0.78 -12.70
CA ARG A 81 4.45 0.36 -13.40
C ARG A 81 5.90 0.63 -13.02
N GLN A 82 6.29 0.32 -11.78
CA GLN A 82 7.66 0.45 -11.31
C GLN A 82 8.48 -0.84 -11.42
N GLY A 83 7.91 -1.91 -11.97
CA GLY A 83 8.55 -3.22 -12.01
C GLY A 83 8.68 -3.88 -10.62
N ILE A 84 7.98 -3.38 -9.61
CA ILE A 84 7.97 -3.90 -8.24
C ILE A 84 6.89 -4.98 -8.12
N CYS A 85 7.30 -6.23 -7.95
CA CYS A 85 6.37 -7.33 -7.80
C CYS A 85 5.84 -7.41 -6.35
N LEU A 86 4.68 -6.82 -6.06
CA LEU A 86 3.96 -6.98 -4.78
C LEU A 86 3.30 -8.35 -4.59
N LYS A 87 3.89 -9.41 -5.16
CA LYS A 87 3.46 -10.77 -4.86
C LYS A 87 4.03 -11.17 -3.51
N LEU A 88 3.15 -11.35 -2.53
CA LEU A 88 3.42 -12.25 -1.42
C LEU A 88 3.79 -13.61 -2.03
N ARG A 89 5.10 -13.93 -2.05
CA ARG A 89 5.58 -15.29 -2.28
C ARG A 89 5.06 -16.14 -1.12
N ARG A 90 3.78 -16.51 -1.16
CA ARG A 90 3.36 -17.77 -0.56
C ARG A 90 4.19 -18.80 -1.29
N LYS A 91 5.00 -19.58 -0.56
CA LYS A 91 5.61 -20.81 -1.06
C LYS A 91 4.52 -21.49 -1.88
N GLN A 92 4.67 -21.54 -3.19
CA GLN A 92 3.78 -22.33 -4.02
C GLN A 92 3.95 -23.74 -3.50
N GLY A 93 2.97 -24.23 -2.71
CA GLY A 93 2.74 -25.65 -2.62
C GLY A 93 2.63 -26.11 -4.07
N LYS A 94 3.56 -26.98 -4.47
CA LYS A 94 3.70 -27.50 -5.83
C LYS A 94 2.32 -27.71 -6.46
N LYS A 95 2.07 -27.13 -7.63
CA LYS A 95 1.06 -27.69 -8.54
C LYS A 95 1.51 -29.12 -8.81
N LYS A 96 0.82 -30.09 -8.21
CA LYS A 96 0.97 -31.50 -8.53
C LYS A 96 0.13 -31.72 -9.78
N ASN A 97 0.84 -32.02 -10.86
CA ASN A 97 0.29 -32.47 -12.14
C ASN A 97 -0.47 -33.80 -11.96
#